data_AF-A0A2I0NVY9-F1
#
_entry.id   AF-A0A2I0NVY9-F1
#
_cell.length_a   1.000
_cell.length_b   1.000
_cell.length_c   1.000
_cell.angle_alpha   90.00
_cell.angle_beta   90.00
_cell.angle_gamma   90.00
#
_symmetry.space_group_name_H-M   'P 1'
#
loop_
_entity.id
_entity.type
_entity.pdbx_description
1 polymer ?
#
loop_
_entity_poly.entity_id
_entity_poly.type
_entity_poly.pdbx_seq_one_letter_code
_entity_poly.pdbx_strand_id
1 'polypeptide(L)'
;MQNSVTSKRKVQATSQFSKRLLLLAAAGGAAFWITDFIIVVSPISAEYKAAFSISSLPVALVGALIGGLVIAFCISFFLCRVFDRIPGRNTIQKALILSFSAMAIIEIFSAFADPAHASTYLLLDTGMNVPRFLALGWTIGFVFDKQNRMVVI
;
A
#
# COMPACT_ATOMS: atom_id res chain seq x y z
N MET A 1 -9.41 -15.04 -40.64
CA MET A 1 -10.33 -14.42 -39.65
C MET A 1 -10.01 -14.75 -38.18
N GLN A 2 -9.14 -15.71 -37.86
CA GLN A 2 -8.86 -16.12 -36.46
C GLN A 2 -7.92 -15.17 -35.68
N ASN A 3 -7.12 -14.36 -36.37
CA ASN A 3 -6.10 -13.47 -35.77
C ASN A 3 -6.68 -12.19 -35.15
N SER A 4 -7.86 -11.74 -35.59
CA SER A 4 -8.50 -10.52 -35.07
C SER A 4 -9.23 -10.76 -33.76
N VAL A 5 -9.82 -11.94 -33.58
CA VAL A 5 -10.58 -12.32 -32.38
C VAL A 5 -9.64 -12.55 -31.19
N THR A 6 -8.51 -13.24 -31.40
CA THR A 6 -7.48 -13.47 -30.38
C THR A 6 -6.78 -12.18 -29.96
N SER A 7 -6.47 -11.29 -30.92
CA SER A 7 -5.91 -9.97 -30.63
C SER A 7 -6.85 -9.10 -29.77
N LYS A 8 -8.14 -9.01 -30.15
CA LYS A 8 -9.15 -8.28 -29.38
C LYS A 8 -9.32 -8.82 -27.96
N ARG A 9 -9.35 -10.14 -27.80
CA ARG A 9 -9.48 -10.80 -26.47
C ARG A 9 -8.29 -10.49 -25.57
N LYS A 10 -7.07 -10.50 -26.12
CA LYS A 10 -5.84 -10.18 -25.38
C LYS A 10 -5.81 -8.72 -24.94
N VAL A 11 -6.16 -7.79 -25.83
CA VAL A 11 -6.25 -6.36 -25.51
C VAL A 11 -7.30 -6.10 -24.42
N GLN A 12 -8.45 -6.76 -24.51
CA GLN A 12 -9.52 -6.61 -23.53
C GLN A 12 -9.11 -7.15 -22.15
N ALA A 13 -8.47 -8.32 -22.09
CA ALA A 13 -7.95 -8.91 -20.85
C ALA A 13 -6.89 -8.02 -20.18
N THR A 14 -5.94 -7.48 -20.96
CA THR A 14 -4.93 -6.54 -20.46
C THR A 14 -5.57 -5.25 -19.94
N SER A 15 -6.58 -4.71 -20.63
CA SER A 15 -7.28 -3.50 -20.21
C SER A 15 -8.07 -3.68 -18.91
N GLN A 16 -8.64 -4.86 -18.69
CA GLN A 16 -9.34 -5.17 -17.45
C GLN A 16 -8.36 -5.36 -16.29
N PHE A 17 -7.24 -6.02 -16.54
CA PHE A 17 -6.18 -6.15 -15.56
C PHE A 17 -5.62 -4.78 -15.12
N SER A 18 -5.32 -3.89 -16.08
CA SER A 18 -4.78 -2.56 -15.76
C SER A 18 -5.78 -1.70 -15.00
N LYS A 19 -7.06 -1.67 -15.40
CA LYS A 19 -8.12 -0.96 -14.67
C LYS A 19 -8.26 -1.47 -13.24
N ARG A 20 -8.23 -2.80 -13.07
CA ARG A 20 -8.29 -3.45 -11.76
C ARG A 20 -7.12 -3.03 -10.87
N LEU A 21 -5.91 -3.12 -11.41
CA LEU A 21 -4.67 -2.76 -10.73
C LEU A 21 -4.67 -1.29 -10.31
N LEU A 22 -5.04 -0.38 -11.21
CA LEU A 22 -5.10 1.05 -10.92
C LEU A 22 -6.15 1.39 -9.86
N LEU A 23 -7.31 0.73 -9.87
CA LEU A 23 -8.33 0.97 -8.84
C LEU A 23 -7.84 0.53 -7.46
N LEU A 24 -7.18 -0.63 -7.38
CA LEU A 24 -6.62 -1.15 -6.12
C LEU A 24 -5.49 -0.25 -5.60
N ALA A 25 -4.58 0.17 -6.49
CA ALA A 25 -3.49 1.08 -6.15
C ALA A 25 -4.01 2.43 -5.66
N ALA A 26 -4.99 3.01 -6.34
CA ALA A 26 -5.60 4.27 -5.94
C ALA A 26 -6.33 4.15 -4.59
N ALA A 27 -7.13 3.10 -4.38
CA ALA A 27 -7.85 2.89 -3.12
C ALA A 27 -6.89 2.64 -1.95
N GLY A 28 -5.89 1.79 -2.14
CA GLY A 28 -4.87 1.51 -1.12
C GLY A 28 -4.00 2.72 -0.80
N GLY A 29 -3.55 3.45 -1.83
CA GLY A 29 -2.75 4.65 -1.67
C GLY A 29 -3.52 5.78 -0.98
N ALA A 30 -4.80 5.96 -1.31
CA ALA A 30 -5.67 6.90 -0.61
C ALA A 30 -5.85 6.53 0.87
N ALA A 31 -6.10 5.25 1.19
CA ALA A 31 -6.22 4.80 2.57
C ALA A 31 -4.93 5.01 3.38
N PHE A 32 -3.77 4.73 2.78
CA PHE A 32 -2.47 4.99 3.37
C PHE A 32 -2.29 6.48 3.68
N TRP A 33 -2.53 7.33 2.68
CA TRP A 33 -2.36 8.77 2.79
C TRP A 33 -3.33 9.41 3.78
N ILE A 34 -4.61 9.01 3.80
CA ILE A 34 -5.59 9.50 4.78
C ILE A 34 -5.15 9.12 6.20
N THR A 35 -4.64 7.91 6.38
CA THR A 35 -4.15 7.45 7.69
C THR A 35 -2.92 8.25 8.13
N ASP A 36 -1.97 8.49 7.22
CA ASP A 36 -0.84 9.40 7.45
C ASP A 36 -1.32 10.81 7.85
N PHE A 37 -2.26 11.37 7.10
CA PHE A 37 -2.84 12.68 7.37
C PHE A 37 -3.46 12.74 8.78
N ILE A 38 -4.27 11.74 9.17
CA ILE A 38 -4.87 11.66 10.50
C ILE A 38 -3.80 11.62 11.60
N ILE A 39 -2.75 10.81 11.43
CA ILE A 39 -1.63 10.75 12.37
C ILE A 39 -0.96 12.12 12.47
N VAL A 40 -0.73 12.76 11.33
CA VAL A 40 -0.03 14.03 11.21
C VAL A 40 -0.83 15.22 11.76
N VAL A 41 -2.17 15.19 11.74
CA VAL A 41 -3.02 16.22 12.36
C VAL A 41 -3.42 15.87 13.81
N SER A 42 -3.13 14.66 14.27
CA SER A 42 -3.38 14.24 15.65
C SER A 42 -2.57 15.11 16.64
N PRO A 43 -3.11 15.46 17.82
CA PRO A 43 -2.39 16.20 18.86
C PRO A 43 -1.04 15.59 19.23
N ILE A 44 -0.92 14.26 19.14
CA ILE A 44 0.30 13.49 19.41
C ILE A 44 1.45 13.90 18.47
N SER A 45 1.13 14.35 17.25
CA SER A 45 2.14 14.75 16.26
C SER A 45 2.78 16.10 16.58
N ALA A 46 2.11 16.96 17.36
CA ALA A 46 2.64 18.25 17.76
C ALA A 46 3.84 18.08 18.71
N GLU A 47 3.73 17.15 19.66
CA GLU A 47 4.82 16.77 20.56
C GLU A 47 5.97 16.10 19.80
N TYR A 48 5.66 15.25 18.82
CA TYR A 48 6.67 14.60 17.96
C TYR A 48 7.41 15.60 17.06
N LYS A 49 6.71 16.53 16.41
CA LYS A 49 7.33 17.57 15.58
C LYS A 49 8.18 18.53 16.42
N ALA A 50 7.74 18.86 17.64
CA ALA A 50 8.52 19.65 18.57
C ALA A 50 9.81 18.91 18.98
N ALA A 51 9.75 17.61 19.21
CA ALA A 51 10.92 16.79 19.52
C ALA A 51 11.92 16.65 18.35
N PHE A 52 11.44 16.64 17.11
CA PHE A 52 12.26 16.36 15.92
C PHE A 52 12.49 17.56 14.97
N SER A 53 12.03 18.77 15.32
CA SER A 53 12.20 20.01 14.52
C SER A 53 11.81 19.86 13.04
N ILE A 54 10.72 19.15 12.76
CA ILE A 54 10.28 18.84 11.39
C ILE A 54 9.72 20.11 10.72
N SER A 55 10.41 20.63 9.71
CA SER A 55 10.23 22.00 9.20
C SER A 55 9.16 22.19 8.12
N SER A 56 8.62 21.13 7.50
CA SER A 56 7.61 21.31 6.43
C SER A 56 6.60 20.17 6.27
N LEU A 57 5.44 20.35 6.93
CA LEU A 57 4.24 19.52 6.82
C LEU A 57 3.81 19.17 5.38
N PRO A 58 3.75 20.12 4.42
CA PRO A 58 3.27 19.84 3.07
C PRO A 58 4.17 18.88 2.28
N VAL A 59 5.48 18.99 2.44
CA VAL A 59 6.45 18.14 1.73
C VAL A 59 6.32 16.70 2.20
N ALA A 60 6.19 16.48 3.50
CA ALA A 60 5.98 15.15 4.08
C ALA A 60 4.68 14.51 3.57
N LEU A 61 3.58 15.28 3.51
CA LEU A 61 2.28 14.79 3.06
C LEU A 61 2.28 14.39 1.57
N VAL A 62 2.98 15.15 0.73
CA VAL A 62 3.16 14.82 -0.70
C VAL A 62 4.04 13.58 -0.85
N GLY A 63 5.12 13.49 -0.07
CA GLY A 63 5.97 12.29 0.00
C GLY A 63 5.18 11.04 0.38
N ALA A 64 4.33 11.13 1.40
CA ALA A 64 3.46 10.05 1.85
C ALA A 64 2.42 9.64 0.79
N LEU A 65 1.91 10.60 0.00
CA LEU A 65 0.98 10.30 -1.10
C LEU A 65 1.67 9.48 -2.20
N ILE A 66 2.83 9.94 -2.65
CA ILE A 66 3.60 9.29 -3.71
C ILE A 66 4.06 7.91 -3.23
N GLY A 67 4.64 7.84 -2.03
CA GLY A 67 5.08 6.59 -1.42
C GLY A 67 3.94 5.59 -1.25
N GLY A 68 2.80 6.04 -0.70
CA GLY A 68 1.60 5.22 -0.53
C GLY A 68 1.05 4.66 -1.83
N LEU A 69 1.02 5.46 -2.91
CA LEU A 69 0.62 5.00 -4.24
C LEU A 69 1.56 3.96 -4.82
N VAL A 70 2.87 4.16 -4.71
CA VAL A 70 3.88 3.19 -5.18
C VAL A 70 3.75 1.87 -4.43
N ILE A 71 3.68 1.92 -3.10
CA ILE A 71 3.51 0.74 -2.25
C ILE A 71 2.21 0.01 -2.59
N ALA A 72 1.10 0.74 -2.69
CA ALA A 72 -0.21 0.16 -3.03
C ALA A 72 -0.20 -0.46 -4.43
N PHE A 73 0.48 0.14 -5.39
CA PHE A 73 0.64 -0.43 -6.74
C PHE A 73 1.42 -1.74 -6.71
N CYS A 74 2.57 -1.78 -6.03
CA CYS A 74 3.37 -3.00 -5.89
C CYS A 74 2.56 -4.13 -5.22
N ILE A 75 1.89 -3.83 -4.11
CA ILE A 75 1.08 -4.81 -3.38
C ILE A 75 -0.08 -5.32 -4.26
N SER A 76 -0.79 -4.42 -4.93
CA SER A 76 -1.88 -4.78 -5.83
C SER A 76 -1.39 -5.63 -7.00
N PHE A 77 -0.21 -5.33 -7.54
CA PHE A 77 0.39 -6.10 -8.62
C PHE A 77 0.72 -7.54 -8.18
N PHE A 78 1.42 -7.69 -7.05
CA PHE A 78 1.75 -9.01 -6.51
C PHE A 78 0.51 -9.80 -6.11
N LEU A 79 -0.50 -9.13 -5.52
CA LEU A 79 -1.77 -9.75 -5.18
C LEU A 79 -2.51 -10.26 -6.43
N CYS A 80 -2.56 -9.48 -7.50
CA CYS A 80 -3.15 -9.89 -8.78
C CYS A 80 -2.36 -11.01 -9.47
N ARG A 81 -1.02 -11.01 -9.37
CA ARG A 81 -0.15 -11.87 -10.17
C ARG A 81 0.20 -13.20 -9.51
N VAL A 82 0.22 -13.23 -8.18
CA VAL A 82 0.72 -14.36 -7.38
C VAL A 82 -0.28 -14.75 -6.29
N PHE A 83 -1.56 -14.44 -6.46
CA PHE A 83 -2.62 -14.68 -5.48
C PHE A 83 -2.57 -16.08 -4.87
N ASP A 84 -2.39 -17.11 -5.70
CA ASP A 84 -2.44 -18.51 -5.29
C ASP A 84 -1.23 -18.95 -4.44
N ARG A 85 -0.10 -18.24 -4.52
CA ARG A 85 1.08 -18.57 -3.70
C ARG A 85 1.15 -17.81 -2.38
N ILE A 86 0.31 -16.79 -2.18
CA ILE A 86 0.31 -16.02 -0.94
C ILE A 86 -0.43 -16.83 0.13
N PRO A 87 0.20 -17.11 1.29
CA PRO A 87 -0.46 -17.81 2.38
C PRO A 87 -1.64 -17.00 2.90
N GLY A 88 -2.76 -17.66 3.18
CA GLY A 88 -3.97 -17.03 3.73
C GLY A 88 -5.26 -17.57 3.13
N ARG A 89 -6.33 -17.64 3.95
CA ARG A 89 -7.65 -18.12 3.51
C ARG A 89 -8.43 -17.02 2.79
N ASN A 90 -8.35 -15.80 3.28
CA ASN A 90 -9.14 -14.66 2.78
C ASN A 90 -8.25 -13.68 2.00
N THR A 91 -8.83 -13.01 1.01
CA THR A 91 -8.18 -11.95 0.22
C THR A 91 -7.55 -10.87 1.11
N ILE A 92 -8.26 -10.45 2.17
CA ILE A 92 -7.78 -9.45 3.12
C ILE A 92 -6.51 -9.92 3.84
N GLN A 93 -6.47 -11.17 4.31
CA GLN A 93 -5.28 -11.71 4.98
C GLN A 93 -4.06 -11.71 4.05
N LYS A 94 -4.25 -12.10 2.79
CA LYS A 94 -3.18 -12.11 1.78
C LYS A 94 -2.64 -10.70 1.53
N ALA A 95 -3.54 -9.73 1.37
CA ALA A 95 -3.17 -8.33 1.19
C ALA A 95 -2.42 -7.78 2.42
N LEU A 96 -2.89 -8.08 3.63
CA LEU A 96 -2.23 -7.68 4.88
C LEU A 96 -0.83 -8.27 5.02
N ILE A 97 -0.65 -9.57 4.76
CA ILE A 97 0.66 -10.23 4.82
C ILE A 97 1.65 -9.53 3.87
N LEU A 98 1.19 -9.23 2.66
CA LEU A 98 1.99 -8.56 1.65
C LEU A 98 2.32 -7.11 2.05
N SER A 99 1.35 -6.38 2.62
CA SER A 99 1.55 -5.03 3.16
C SER A 99 2.55 -5.00 4.30
N PHE A 100 2.42 -5.87 5.31
CA PHE A 100 3.35 -5.91 6.43
C PHE A 100 4.73 -6.43 6.03
N SER A 101 4.81 -7.29 5.02
CA SER A 101 6.09 -7.71 4.44
C SER A 101 6.79 -6.53 3.75
N ALA A 102 6.04 -5.72 2.97
CA ALA A 102 6.58 -4.51 2.36
C ALA A 102 7.05 -3.50 3.43
N MET A 103 6.27 -3.32 4.51
CA MET A 103 6.65 -2.50 5.65
C MET A 103 7.98 -2.97 6.26
N ALA A 104 8.08 -4.26 6.61
CA ALA A 104 9.30 -4.81 7.21
C ALA A 104 10.53 -4.62 6.32
N ILE A 105 10.38 -4.80 5.00
CA ILE A 105 11.46 -4.54 4.04
C ILE A 105 11.88 -3.07 4.11
N ILE A 106 10.92 -2.13 4.02
CA ILE A 106 11.21 -0.69 4.04
C ILE A 106 11.93 -0.30 5.35
N GLU A 107 11.44 -0.77 6.49
CA GLU A 107 12.02 -0.49 7.81
C GLU A 107 13.45 -1.01 7.93
N ILE A 108 13.71 -2.24 7.46
CA ILE A 108 15.05 -2.83 7.45
C ILE A 108 15.99 -1.98 6.59
N PHE A 109 15.56 -1.59 5.39
CA PHE A 109 16.37 -0.72 4.51
C PHE A 109 16.63 0.65 5.15
N SER A 110 15.64 1.25 5.82
CA SER A 110 15.80 2.51 6.54
C SER A 110 16.81 2.40 7.69
N ALA A 111 16.74 1.32 8.48
CA ALA A 111 17.68 1.08 9.57
C ALA A 111 19.13 0.87 9.10
N PHE A 112 19.32 0.28 7.91
CA PHE A 112 20.64 0.19 7.27
C PHE A 112 21.14 1.53 6.72
N ALA A 113 20.24 2.41 6.29
CA ALA A 113 20.59 3.71 5.74
C ALA A 113 21.08 4.72 6.81
N ASP A 114 20.51 4.66 8.02
CA ASP A 114 20.97 5.46 9.17
C ASP A 114 21.15 4.60 10.44
N PRO A 115 22.31 3.93 10.57
CA PRO A 115 22.59 3.06 11.72
C PRO A 115 22.66 3.80 13.06
N ALA A 116 22.94 5.11 13.05
CA ALA A 116 23.15 5.90 14.27
C ALA A 116 21.84 6.15 15.04
N HIS A 117 20.70 6.11 14.35
CA HIS A 117 19.37 6.32 14.93
C HIS A 117 18.47 5.08 14.77
N ALA A 118 19.05 3.91 14.49
CA ALA A 118 18.33 2.69 14.13
C ALA A 118 17.26 2.26 15.14
N SER A 119 17.49 2.41 16.45
CA SER A 119 16.52 2.06 17.49
C SER A 119 15.32 3.02 17.51
N THR A 120 15.54 4.30 17.27
CA THR A 120 14.49 5.33 17.19
C THR A 120 13.63 5.11 15.95
N TYR A 121 14.25 4.80 14.80
CA TYR A 121 13.55 4.42 13.58
C TYR A 121 12.73 3.13 13.79
N LEU A 122 13.33 2.05 14.30
CA LEU A 122 12.63 0.76 14.43
C LEU A 122 11.45 0.75 15.42
N LEU A 123 11.41 1.62 16.43
CA LEU A 123 10.31 1.64 17.41
C LEU A 123 9.25 2.69 17.08
N LEU A 124 9.66 3.93 16.80
CA LEU A 124 8.72 5.02 16.55
C LEU A 124 8.21 5.01 15.10
N ASP A 125 9.07 4.72 14.12
CA ASP A 125 8.65 4.63 12.71
C ASP A 125 7.74 3.42 12.49
N THR A 126 8.10 2.25 13.04
CA THR A 126 7.22 1.07 13.03
C THR A 126 5.86 1.40 13.64
N GLY A 127 5.82 2.01 14.83
CA GLY A 127 4.57 2.37 15.50
C GLY A 127 3.68 3.26 14.64
N MET A 128 4.26 4.22 13.93
CA MET A 128 3.54 5.13 13.03
C MET A 128 3.15 4.50 11.69
N ASN A 129 3.93 3.54 11.19
CA ASN A 129 3.71 2.86 9.93
C ASN A 129 2.66 1.75 10.02
N VAL A 130 2.56 1.04 11.16
CA VAL A 130 1.57 -0.05 11.35
C VAL A 130 0.14 0.37 10.96
N PRO A 131 -0.41 1.50 11.44
CA PRO A 131 -1.76 1.93 11.04
C PRO A 131 -1.89 2.15 9.53
N ARG A 132 -0.87 2.72 8.88
CA ARG A 132 -0.90 3.07 7.45
C ARG A 132 -0.90 1.81 6.59
N PHE A 133 -0.01 0.86 6.89
CA PHE A 133 0.06 -0.42 6.19
C PHE A 133 -1.14 -1.32 6.46
N LEU A 134 -1.71 -1.26 7.68
CA LEU A 134 -2.96 -1.92 8.01
C LEU A 134 -4.12 -1.37 7.16
N ALA A 135 -4.30 -0.06 7.12
CA ALA A 135 -5.35 0.59 6.33
C ALA A 135 -5.21 0.31 4.83
N LEU A 136 -3.98 0.39 4.30
CA LEU A 136 -3.67 0.06 2.91
C LEU A 136 -4.01 -1.39 2.57
N GLY A 137 -3.49 -2.35 3.35
CA GLY A 137 -3.67 -3.78 3.08
C GLY A 137 -5.12 -4.21 3.22
N TRP A 138 -5.82 -3.69 4.23
CA TRP A 138 -7.24 -3.94 4.43
C TRP A 138 -8.06 -3.42 3.25
N THR A 139 -7.82 -2.18 2.82
CA THR A 139 -8.57 -1.54 1.72
C THR A 139 -8.34 -2.27 0.41
N ILE A 140 -7.08 -2.60 0.07
CA ILE A 140 -6.76 -3.38 -1.13
C ILE A 140 -7.47 -4.73 -1.08
N GLY A 141 -7.37 -5.45 0.04
CA GLY A 141 -8.01 -6.76 0.20
C GLY A 141 -9.53 -6.72 0.04
N PHE A 142 -10.18 -5.71 0.64
CA PHE A 142 -11.62 -5.52 0.53
C PHE A 142 -12.07 -5.17 -0.90
N VAL A 143 -11.40 -4.22 -1.54
CA VAL A 143 -11.71 -3.80 -2.92
C VAL A 143 -11.46 -4.96 -3.90
N PHE A 144 -10.40 -5.74 -3.69
CA PHE A 144 -10.11 -6.90 -4.52
C PHE A 144 -11.17 -7.99 -4.40
N ASP A 145 -11.65 -8.27 -3.18
CA ASP A 145 -12.74 -9.24 -2.96
C ASP A 145 -14.03 -8.78 -3.64
N LYS A 146 -14.36 -7.49 -3.48
CA LYS A 146 -15.54 -6.87 -4.12
C LYS A 146 -15.48 -6.97 -5.65
N GLN A 147 -14.31 -6.69 -6.25
CA GLN A 147 -14.11 -6.83 -7.70
C GLN A 147 -14.29 -8.28 -8.17
N ASN A 148 -13.77 -9.26 -7.42
CA ASN A 148 -13.94 -10.68 -7.78
C ASN A 148 -15.41 -11.12 -7.71
N ARG A 149 -16.16 -10.68 -6.70
CA ARG A 149 -17.59 -11.00 -6.60
C ARG A 149 -18.40 -10.43 -7.76
N MET A 150 -18.06 -9.23 -8.24
CA MET A 150 -18.75 -8.58 -9.36
C MET A 150 -18.48 -9.22 -10.73
N VAL A 151 -17.43 -10.03 -10.87
CA VAL A 151 -17.10 -10.72 -12.13
C VAL A 151 -17.76 -12.11 -12.22
N VAL A 152 -18.26 -12.64 -11.11
CA VAL A 152 -18.85 -14.00 -11.00
C VAL A 152 -20.38 -13.99 -11.11
N ILE A 153 -21.02 -12.81 -11.18
CA ILE A 153 -22.47 -12.63 -11.41
C ILE A 153 -22.69 -12.24 -12.87
#